data_AF-A0A930NMS5-F1
#
_entry.id   AF-A0A930NMS5-F1
#
_cell.length_a   1.000
_cell.length_b   1.000
_cell.length_c   1.000
_cell.angle_alpha   90.00
_cell.angle_beta   90.00
_cell.angle_gamma   90.00
#
_symmetry.space_group_name_H-M   'P 1'
#
loop_
_entity.id
_entity.type
_entity.pdbx_description
1 polymer ?
#
loop_
_entity_poly.entity_id
_entity_poly.type
_entity_poly.pdbx_seq_one_letter_code
_entity_poly.pdbx_strand_id
1 'polypeptide(L)'
;MTKMKLFLVAMLMCMVTNGMAQTTKNVDTRDYYRYAWLWVRIATKADGKTCYVILESSGLGHIQPPAVMKSKDGKSIVFKNKIDALNYLEHEGWEICSHFNGHITNVLARHKVTKEELDKAVKENTYYEDVAPKVVMNLKDADVHYDYE
;
A
#
# COMPACT_ATOMS: atom_id res chain seq x y z
N MET A 1 21.50 -61.64 -1.11
CA MET A 1 20.40 -60.75 -0.64
C MET A 1 20.84 -59.30 -0.37
N THR A 2 22.12 -58.99 -0.23
CA THR A 2 22.66 -57.64 0.10
C THR A 2 22.61 -56.64 -1.07
N LYS A 3 22.86 -57.08 -2.31
CA LYS A 3 22.91 -56.19 -3.49
C LYS A 3 21.55 -55.58 -3.85
N MET A 4 20.47 -56.34 -3.69
CA MET A 4 19.10 -55.89 -4.00
C MET A 4 18.58 -54.86 -2.98
N LYS A 5 18.96 -55.02 -1.70
CA LYS A 5 18.66 -54.03 -0.65
C LYS A 5 19.41 -52.72 -0.88
N LEU A 6 20.66 -52.79 -1.34
CA LEU A 6 21.45 -51.59 -1.67
C LEU A 6 20.84 -50.78 -2.81
N PHE A 7 20.32 -51.47 -3.84
CA PHE A 7 19.66 -50.85 -4.97
C PHE A 7 18.36 -50.14 -4.58
N LEU A 8 17.55 -50.77 -3.72
CA LEU A 8 16.31 -50.18 -3.18
C LEU A 8 16.59 -48.94 -2.32
N VAL A 9 17.64 -48.98 -1.49
CA VAL A 9 18.03 -47.84 -0.66
C VAL A 9 18.54 -46.66 -1.50
N ALA A 10 19.31 -46.93 -2.56
CA ALA A 10 19.76 -45.89 -3.49
C ALA A 10 18.58 -45.27 -4.28
N MET A 11 17.63 -46.09 -4.74
CA MET A 11 16.42 -45.61 -5.42
C MET A 11 15.55 -44.75 -4.50
N LEU A 12 15.37 -45.16 -3.25
CA LEU A 12 14.65 -44.39 -2.24
C LEU A 12 15.33 -43.04 -2.00
N MET A 13 16.66 -43.00 -1.82
CA MET A 13 17.39 -41.74 -1.64
C MET A 13 17.25 -40.79 -2.84
N CYS A 14 17.33 -41.29 -4.08
CA CYS A 14 17.13 -40.46 -5.28
C CYS A 14 15.68 -39.94 -5.40
N MET A 15 14.69 -40.66 -4.88
CA MET A 15 13.29 -40.20 -4.86
C MET A 15 13.05 -39.13 -3.77
N VAL A 16 13.72 -39.20 -2.61
CA VAL A 16 13.56 -38.17 -1.55
C VAL A 16 14.22 -36.85 -1.94
N THR A 17 15.34 -36.88 -2.70
CA THR A 17 16.01 -35.65 -3.15
C THR A 17 15.24 -34.89 -4.23
N ASN A 18 14.51 -35.60 -5.09
CA ASN A 18 13.67 -34.97 -6.13
C ASN A 18 12.35 -34.40 -5.58
N GLY A 19 11.86 -34.91 -4.44
CA GLY A 19 10.67 -34.39 -3.77
C GLY A 19 10.85 -33.00 -3.15
N MET A 20 12.09 -32.59 -2.86
CA MET A 20 12.38 -31.24 -2.32
C MET A 20 12.64 -30.18 -3.40
N ALA A 21 12.90 -30.58 -4.64
CA ALA A 21 13.20 -29.65 -5.74
C ALA A 21 11.94 -29.10 -6.45
N GLN A 22 10.75 -29.63 -6.13
CA GLN A 22 9.53 -29.32 -6.87
C GLN A 22 8.41 -28.70 -6.02
N THR A 23 8.74 -28.14 -4.86
CA THR A 23 7.94 -27.04 -4.31
C THR A 23 8.52 -25.72 -4.79
N THR A 24 8.35 -25.42 -6.07
CA THR A 24 8.11 -24.02 -6.43
C THR A 24 6.79 -23.67 -5.76
N LYS A 25 6.84 -23.32 -4.47
CA LYS A 25 5.88 -22.37 -3.92
C LYS A 25 5.81 -21.30 -4.99
N ASN A 26 4.62 -21.04 -5.54
CA ASN A 26 4.39 -19.85 -6.33
C ASN A 26 4.82 -18.68 -5.43
N VAL A 27 6.09 -18.28 -5.55
CA VAL A 27 6.61 -17.10 -4.90
C VAL A 27 5.88 -16.02 -5.63
N ASP A 28 4.87 -15.48 -4.96
CA ASP A 28 4.08 -14.38 -5.46
C ASP A 28 5.03 -13.22 -5.71
N THR A 29 5.42 -13.03 -6.97
CA THR A 29 6.39 -12.01 -7.39
C THR A 29 5.73 -10.65 -7.63
N ARG A 30 4.46 -10.52 -7.30
CA ARG A 30 3.70 -9.28 -7.50
C ARG A 30 4.07 -8.25 -6.44
N ASP A 31 4.15 -7.02 -6.88
CA ASP A 31 4.28 -5.87 -5.99
C ASP A 31 2.89 -5.47 -5.47
N TYR A 32 2.79 -5.32 -4.15
CA TYR A 32 1.58 -4.92 -3.45
C TYR A 32 1.70 -3.47 -3.00
N TYR A 33 0.59 -2.73 -3.06
CA TYR A 33 0.57 -1.30 -2.77
C TYR A 33 -0.62 -0.92 -1.91
N ARG A 34 -0.38 -0.03 -0.94
CA ARG A 34 -1.42 0.68 -0.20
C ARG A 34 -1.58 2.09 -0.77
N TYR A 35 -2.82 2.51 -1.00
CA TYR A 35 -3.13 3.88 -1.43
C TYR A 35 -3.42 4.79 -0.22
N ALA A 36 -2.99 6.04 -0.32
CA ALA A 36 -3.31 7.08 0.65
C ALA A 36 -3.51 8.44 -0.04
N TRP A 37 -4.37 9.25 0.57
CA TRP A 37 -4.43 10.68 0.25
C TRP A 37 -3.42 11.42 1.12
N LEU A 38 -2.58 12.23 0.49
CA LEU A 38 -1.53 13.00 1.15
C LEU A 38 -1.68 14.49 0.89
N TRP A 39 -1.56 15.29 1.95
CA TRP A 39 -1.54 16.74 1.87
C TRP A 39 -0.30 17.32 2.52
N VAL A 40 0.44 18.14 1.79
CA VAL A 40 1.45 19.01 2.40
C VAL A 40 0.76 20.31 2.85
N ARG A 41 0.84 20.61 4.15
CA ARG A 41 0.18 21.76 4.77
C ARG A 41 1.14 22.56 5.63
N ILE A 42 0.89 23.86 5.71
CA ILE A 42 1.54 24.76 6.66
C ILE A 42 0.98 24.47 8.06
N ALA A 43 1.84 24.50 9.06
CA ALA A 43 1.52 24.29 10.46
C ALA A 43 2.37 25.20 11.35
N THR A 44 2.02 25.28 12.62
CA THR A 44 2.73 26.09 13.62
C THR A 44 3.26 25.17 14.71
N LYS A 45 4.56 25.27 14.99
CA LYS A 45 5.21 24.55 16.09
C LYS A 45 4.79 25.14 17.43
N ALA A 46 5.04 24.41 18.52
CA ALA A 46 4.79 24.89 19.87
C ALA A 46 5.53 26.19 20.23
N ASP A 47 6.70 26.44 19.59
CA ASP A 47 7.47 27.68 19.74
C ASP A 47 6.99 28.82 18.83
N GLY A 48 5.83 28.67 18.18
CA GLY A 48 5.24 29.66 17.29
C GLY A 48 5.84 29.73 15.88
N LYS A 49 6.90 28.97 15.59
CA LYS A 49 7.52 28.98 14.26
C LYS A 49 6.70 28.19 13.25
N THR A 50 6.58 28.74 12.05
CA THR A 50 5.99 28.06 10.89
C THR A 50 6.80 26.81 10.50
N CYS A 51 6.09 25.74 10.17
CA CYS A 51 6.64 24.55 9.53
C CYS A 51 5.67 23.99 8.49
N TYR A 52 6.12 22.93 7.80
CA TYR A 52 5.27 22.13 6.94
C TYR A 52 5.16 20.71 7.49
N VAL A 53 3.99 20.10 7.29
CA VAL A 53 3.70 18.72 7.67
C VAL A 53 3.04 18.00 6.50
N ILE A 54 3.16 16.68 6.48
CA ILE A 54 2.37 15.80 5.63
C ILE A 54 1.19 15.31 6.46
N LEU A 55 -0.01 15.52 5.96
CA LEU A 55 -1.22 14.89 6.47
C LEU A 55 -1.52 13.67 5.62
N GLU A 56 -1.75 12.53 6.25
CA GLU A 56 -2.08 11.27 5.60
C GLU A 56 -3.50 10.86 5.98
N SER A 57 -4.32 10.54 4.98
CA SER A 57 -5.53 9.74 5.18
C SER A 57 -5.30 8.34 4.63
N SER A 58 -5.25 7.36 5.53
CA SER A 58 -5.07 5.95 5.20
C SER A 58 -6.41 5.27 4.96
N GLY A 59 -6.59 4.64 3.80
CA GLY A 59 -7.55 3.55 3.53
C GLY A 59 -9.06 3.84 3.61
N LEU A 60 -9.50 4.81 4.39
CA LEU A 60 -10.91 5.16 4.60
C LEU A 60 -11.32 6.46 3.88
N GLY A 61 -10.44 6.98 3.01
CA GLY A 61 -10.71 8.20 2.25
C GLY A 61 -11.03 9.39 3.17
N HIS A 62 -12.02 10.20 2.80
CA HIS A 62 -12.40 11.40 3.56
C HIS A 62 -13.18 11.11 4.85
N ILE A 63 -13.42 9.84 5.21
CA ILE A 63 -14.26 9.47 6.35
C ILE A 63 -13.54 9.75 7.68
N GLN A 64 -12.21 9.61 7.72
CA GLN A 64 -11.39 9.98 8.88
C GLN A 64 -10.60 11.27 8.62
N PRO A 65 -10.51 12.16 9.62
CA PRO A 65 -9.66 13.34 9.51
C PRO A 65 -8.20 12.90 9.33
N PRO A 66 -7.47 13.48 8.37
CA PRO A 66 -6.12 13.05 8.09
C PRO A 66 -5.19 13.37 9.27
N ALA A 67 -4.27 12.45 9.56
CA ALA A 67 -3.34 12.56 10.66
C ALA A 67 -2.00 13.13 10.20
N VAL A 68 -1.31 13.86 11.07
CA VAL A 68 0.08 14.28 10.81
C VAL A 68 0.97 13.03 10.75
N MET A 69 1.65 12.84 9.63
CA MET A 69 2.56 11.73 9.40
C MET A 69 3.63 11.68 10.50
N LYS A 70 3.91 10.46 10.96
CA LYS A 70 4.84 10.17 12.05
C LYS A 70 6.03 9.37 11.54
N SER A 71 7.18 9.56 12.15
CA SER A 71 8.32 8.66 11.98
C SER A 71 8.00 7.28 12.56
N LYS A 72 8.86 6.29 12.27
CA LYS A 72 8.77 4.95 12.87
C LYS A 72 8.77 4.96 14.40
N ASP A 73 9.38 5.97 15.02
CA ASP A 73 9.41 6.18 16.47
C ASP A 73 8.20 6.99 17.00
N GLY A 74 7.20 7.28 16.17
CA GLY A 74 5.98 7.99 16.55
C GLY A 74 6.09 9.52 16.63
N LYS A 75 7.22 10.12 16.25
CA LYS A 75 7.42 11.58 16.28
C LYS A 75 6.81 12.23 15.04
N SER A 76 6.20 13.42 15.19
CA SER A 76 5.75 14.21 14.03
C SER A 76 6.91 14.57 13.12
N ILE A 77 6.75 14.31 11.82
CA ILE A 77 7.74 14.73 10.82
C ILE A 77 7.38 16.16 10.39
N VAL A 78 8.36 17.05 10.41
CA VAL A 78 8.18 18.48 10.08
C VAL A 78 9.26 18.94 9.11
N PHE A 79 8.89 19.83 8.20
CA PHE A 79 9.73 20.29 7.11
C PHE A 79 9.86 21.81 7.10
N LYS A 80 10.95 22.33 6.51
CA LYS A 80 11.19 23.76 6.35
C LYS A 80 10.35 24.35 5.22
N ASN A 81 10.14 23.58 4.15
CA ASN A 81 9.36 23.98 2.99
C ASN A 81 8.56 22.79 2.42
N LYS A 82 7.70 23.06 1.44
CA LYS A 82 6.84 22.05 0.79
C LYS A 82 7.63 21.04 -0.05
N ILE A 83 8.71 21.48 -0.68
CA ILE A 83 9.55 20.64 -1.55
C ILE A 83 10.27 19.59 -0.73
N ASP A 84 10.81 19.95 0.45
CA ASP A 84 11.42 18.99 1.38
C ASP A 84 10.43 17.89 1.80
N ALA A 85 9.16 18.24 1.99
CA ALA A 85 8.11 17.28 2.31
C ALA A 85 7.83 16.32 1.15
N LEU A 86 7.79 16.83 -0.09
CA LEU A 86 7.61 16.00 -1.29
C LEU A 86 8.83 15.09 -1.53
N ASN A 87 10.04 15.61 -1.38
CA ASN A 87 11.27 14.82 -1.48
C ASN A 87 11.32 13.70 -0.43
N TYR A 88 10.80 13.96 0.77
CA TYR A 88 10.70 12.94 1.82
C TYR A 88 9.76 11.80 1.43
N LEU A 89 8.62 12.11 0.79
CA LEU A 89 7.70 11.08 0.30
C LEU A 89 8.40 10.14 -0.70
N GLU A 90 9.08 10.71 -1.70
CA GLU A 90 9.85 9.95 -2.68
C GLU A 90 10.94 9.10 -2.00
N HIS A 91 11.70 9.68 -1.07
CA HIS A 91 12.73 8.97 -0.31
C HIS A 91 12.18 7.77 0.47
N GLU A 92 11.01 7.91 1.09
CA GLU A 92 10.34 6.82 1.81
C GLU A 92 9.66 5.81 0.88
N GLY A 93 9.76 5.96 -0.44
CA GLY A 93 9.21 5.04 -1.43
C GLY A 93 7.72 5.25 -1.74
N TRP A 94 7.19 6.45 -1.48
CA TRP A 94 5.86 6.82 -1.96
C TRP A 94 5.91 7.20 -3.43
N GLU A 95 4.99 6.65 -4.21
CA GLU A 95 4.83 6.95 -5.63
C GLU A 95 3.57 7.82 -5.82
N ILE A 96 3.74 9.04 -6.34
CA ILE A 96 2.62 9.95 -6.62
C ILE A 96 1.85 9.47 -7.85
N CYS A 97 0.57 9.12 -7.67
CA CYS A 97 -0.30 8.63 -8.75
C CYS A 97 -1.05 9.76 -9.44
N SER A 98 -1.53 10.76 -8.69
CA SER A 98 -2.30 11.88 -9.25
C SER A 98 -2.25 13.11 -8.34
N HIS A 99 -2.51 14.28 -8.94
CA HIS A 99 -2.64 15.56 -8.27
C HIS A 99 -4.09 16.03 -8.32
N PHE A 100 -4.68 16.36 -7.18
CA PHE A 100 -6.03 16.92 -7.16
C PHE A 100 -6.02 18.41 -7.47
N ASN A 101 -6.97 18.86 -8.29
CA ASN A 101 -7.14 20.28 -8.62
C ASN A 101 -5.86 20.98 -9.11
N GLY A 102 -4.92 20.23 -9.71
CA GLY A 102 -3.64 20.78 -10.18
C GLY A 102 -2.68 21.24 -9.07
N HIS A 103 -2.94 20.92 -7.80
CA HIS A 103 -2.06 21.30 -6.68
C HIS A 103 -1.03 20.22 -6.36
N ILE A 104 0.26 20.56 -6.45
CA ILE A 104 1.37 19.65 -6.13
C ILE A 104 1.41 19.15 -4.68
N THR A 105 0.64 19.77 -3.79
CA THR A 105 0.59 19.44 -2.36
C THR A 105 -0.67 18.70 -1.93
N ASN A 106 -1.48 18.24 -2.88
CA ASN A 106 -2.68 17.44 -2.64
C ASN A 106 -2.66 16.26 -3.62
N VAL A 107 -2.23 15.10 -3.15
CA VAL A 107 -1.90 13.98 -4.03
C VAL A 107 -2.52 12.67 -3.58
N LEU A 108 -2.97 11.88 -4.56
CA LEU A 108 -3.17 10.45 -4.39
C LEU A 108 -1.82 9.78 -4.60
N ALA A 109 -1.35 9.03 -3.62
CA ALA A 109 -0.09 8.31 -3.68
C ALA A 109 -0.28 6.85 -3.27
N ARG A 110 0.69 6.02 -3.66
CA ARG A 110 0.77 4.63 -3.25
C ARG A 110 2.12 4.32 -2.62
N HIS A 111 2.14 3.38 -1.70
CA HIS A 111 3.35 2.91 -1.03
C HIS A 111 3.43 1.39 -1.13
N LYS A 112 4.61 0.87 -1.45
CA LYS A 112 4.82 -0.57 -1.59
C LYS A 112 4.80 -1.23 -0.21
N VAL A 113 3.96 -2.25 -0.06
CA VAL A 113 3.73 -2.98 1.19
C VAL A 113 3.84 -4.49 0.97
N THR A 114 3.89 -5.27 2.05
CA THR A 114 3.76 -6.73 1.92
C THR A 114 2.31 -7.12 1.63
N LYS A 115 2.11 -8.36 1.15
CA LYS A 115 0.78 -8.92 0.95
C LYS A 115 0.01 -8.98 2.26
N GLU A 116 0.66 -9.37 3.35
CA GLU A 116 0.05 -9.47 4.67
C GLU A 116 -0.44 -8.11 5.19
N GLU A 117 0.33 -7.05 4.96
CA GLU A 117 -0.07 -5.68 5.31
C GLU A 117 -1.27 -5.21 4.48
N LEU A 118 -1.28 -5.50 3.19
CA LEU A 118 -2.41 -5.18 2.31
C LEU A 118 -3.66 -5.96 2.71
N ASP A 119 -3.55 -7.28 2.92
CA ASP A 119 -4.66 -8.15 3.30
C ASP A 119 -5.28 -7.69 4.64
N LYS A 120 -4.44 -7.28 5.60
CA LYS A 120 -4.91 -6.69 6.86
C LYS A 120 -5.71 -5.41 6.60
N ALA A 121 -5.17 -4.49 5.81
CA ALA A 121 -5.83 -3.23 5.51
C ALA A 121 -7.16 -3.44 4.77
N VAL A 122 -7.22 -4.37 3.81
CA VAL A 122 -8.45 -4.73 3.09
C VAL A 122 -9.48 -5.31 4.06
N LYS A 123 -9.08 -6.25 4.91
CA LYS A 123 -9.98 -6.90 5.87
C LYS A 123 -10.58 -5.91 6.88
N GLU A 124 -9.81 -4.95 7.35
CA GLU A 124 -10.27 -3.96 8.34
C GLU A 124 -11.28 -2.95 7.77
N ASN A 125 -11.20 -2.68 6.46
CA ASN A 125 -11.93 -1.58 5.81
C ASN A 125 -12.92 -2.01 4.72
N THR A 126 -13.09 -3.33 4.51
CA THR A 126 -14.05 -3.87 3.53
C THR A 126 -15.24 -4.48 4.27
N TYR A 127 -16.44 -4.10 3.88
CA TYR A 127 -17.70 -4.61 4.42
C TYR A 127 -18.54 -5.17 3.28
N TYR A 128 -19.32 -6.21 3.58
CA TYR A 128 -20.18 -6.90 2.62
C TYR A 128 -21.63 -6.68 3.01
N GLU A 129 -22.46 -6.30 2.05
CA GLU A 129 -23.89 -6.00 2.25
C GLU A 129 -24.72 -7.04 1.49
N ASP A 130 -25.79 -7.55 2.11
CA ASP A 130 -26.70 -8.53 1.50
C ASP A 130 -27.54 -7.91 0.37
N VAL A 131 -27.73 -6.58 0.42
CA VAL A 131 -28.51 -5.83 -0.56
C VAL A 131 -27.57 -4.91 -1.35
N ALA A 132 -27.64 -4.97 -2.68
CA ALA A 132 -26.84 -4.12 -3.54
C ALA A 132 -27.11 -2.62 -3.25
N PRO A 133 -26.08 -1.80 -2.99
CA PRO A 133 -26.27 -0.38 -2.73
C PRO A 133 -26.74 0.35 -3.99
N LYS A 134 -27.55 1.40 -3.81
CA LYS A 134 -27.91 2.31 -4.91
C LYS A 134 -26.69 3.16 -5.26
N VAL A 135 -26.22 3.05 -6.49
CA VAL A 135 -25.13 3.88 -7.01
C VAL A 135 -25.67 5.27 -7.35
N VAL A 136 -25.12 6.31 -6.72
CA VAL A 136 -25.38 7.71 -7.08
C VAL A 136 -24.24 8.18 -7.96
N MET A 137 -24.49 8.39 -9.26
CA MET A 137 -23.55 9.04 -10.15
C MET A 137 -23.88 10.54 -10.21
N ASN A 138 -23.01 11.38 -9.66
CA ASN A 138 -23.10 12.82 -9.90
C ASN A 138 -22.45 13.13 -11.25
N LEU A 139 -23.22 13.66 -12.19
CA LEU A 139 -22.79 13.99 -13.57
C LEU A 139 -21.66 15.05 -13.68
N LYS A 140 -21.08 15.50 -12.56
CA LYS A 140 -19.81 16.26 -12.56
C LYS A 140 -18.57 15.38 -12.57
N ASP A 141 -18.73 14.07 -12.35
CA ASP A 141 -17.69 13.05 -12.48
C ASP A 141 -17.73 12.40 -13.89
N ALA A 142 -18.49 12.97 -14.83
CA ALA A 142 -18.90 12.39 -16.12
C ALA A 142 -17.86 12.49 -17.25
N ASP A 143 -16.58 12.21 -16.97
CA ASP A 143 -15.56 11.97 -18.02
C ASP A 143 -15.15 10.50 -18.12
N VAL A 144 -16.01 9.58 -17.68
CA VAL A 144 -15.85 8.15 -18.01
C VAL A 144 -17.18 7.60 -18.48
N HIS A 145 -17.35 7.56 -19.80
CA HIS A 145 -18.37 6.74 -20.46
C HIS A 145 -18.13 5.28 -20.07
N TYR A 146 -19.07 4.70 -19.33
CA TYR A 146 -19.19 3.26 -19.19
C TYR A 146 -20.31 2.80 -20.12
N ASP A 147 -19.93 2.38 -21.33
CA ASP A 147 -20.79 1.53 -22.15
C ASP A 147 -20.65 0.10 -21.61
N TYR A 148 -21.75 -0.46 -21.11
CA TYR A 148 -21.86 -1.89 -20.85
C TYR A 148 -22.79 -2.49 -21.92
N GLU A 149 -22.27 -3.43 -22.71
CA GLU A 149 -23.08 -4.48 -23.37
C GLU A 149 -23.44 -5.58 -22.36
#